data_AF-A0AA92TJE8-F1
#
_entry.id   AF-A0AA92TJE8-F1
#
_cell.length_a   1.000
_cell.length_b   1.000
_cell.length_c   1.000
_cell.angle_alpha   90.00
_cell.angle_beta   90.00
_cell.angle_gamma   90.00
#
_symmetry.space_group_name_H-M   'P 1'
#
loop_
_entity.id
_entity.type
_entity.pdbx_description
1 polymer ?
#
loop_
_entity_poly.entity_id
_entity_poly.type
_entity_poly.pdbx_seq_one_letter_code
_entity_poly.pdbx_strand_id
1 'polypeptide(L)'
;MSWLATNYLFAPTLYKLNPDPFSEFTKFLKTPKLDHYCRMNVYEYVGFYVEKNPALKEQATAWVKDMLVFYDDRLETADCCDGYVVAAAIDLACSLGAKDLIPIINKLLCTYLVDFSDCGLTAEVVEGLHRGELLRQEYALDLYERYHRLEEDSNR
;
A
#
# COMPACT_ATOMS: atom_id res chain seq x y z
N MET A 1 -7.19 8.96 -17.02
CA MET A 1 -7.95 7.77 -17.48
C MET A 1 -8.87 7.36 -16.35
N SER A 2 -10.13 7.03 -16.63
CA SER A 2 -11.06 6.63 -15.55
C SER A 2 -10.58 5.35 -14.88
N TRP A 3 -10.78 5.26 -13.56
CA TRP A 3 -10.38 4.16 -12.67
C TRP A 3 -10.78 2.76 -13.18
N LEU A 4 -11.91 2.67 -13.91
CA LEU A 4 -12.39 1.45 -14.57
C LEU A 4 -11.53 1.00 -15.76
N ALA A 5 -10.94 1.92 -16.52
CA ALA A 5 -10.24 1.59 -17.77
C ALA A 5 -8.89 0.89 -17.54
N THR A 6 -8.21 1.20 -16.44
CA THR A 6 -6.90 0.61 -16.08
C THR A 6 -7.04 -0.80 -15.51
N ASN A 7 -8.12 -1.09 -14.79
CA ASN A 7 -8.42 -2.43 -14.29
C ASN A 7 -8.55 -3.48 -15.42
N TYR A 8 -9.14 -3.12 -16.57
CA TYR A 8 -9.28 -4.04 -17.70
C TYR A 8 -7.95 -4.44 -18.37
N LEU A 9 -6.92 -3.59 -18.31
CA LEU A 9 -5.64 -3.87 -18.96
C LEU A 9 -4.78 -4.84 -18.13
N PHE A 10 -4.83 -4.70 -16.80
CA PHE A 10 -3.91 -5.39 -15.89
C PHE A 10 -4.52 -6.59 -15.17
N ALA A 11 -5.83 -6.57 -14.87
CA ALA A 11 -6.49 -7.66 -14.15
C ALA A 11 -6.34 -9.04 -14.82
N PRO A 12 -6.43 -9.18 -16.17
CA PRO A 12 -6.20 -10.47 -16.82
C PRO A 12 -4.76 -10.99 -16.65
N THR A 13 -3.78 -10.09 -16.62
CA THR A 13 -2.36 -10.43 -16.43
C THR A 13 -2.09 -10.85 -14.98
N LEU A 14 -2.58 -10.07 -14.01
CA LEU A 14 -2.45 -10.40 -12.58
C LEU A 14 -3.13 -11.74 -12.25
N TYR A 15 -4.29 -12.02 -12.84
CA TYR A 15 -4.98 -13.31 -12.67
C TYR A 15 -4.17 -14.51 -13.19
N LYS A 16 -3.44 -14.35 -14.31
CA LYS A 16 -2.62 -15.42 -14.89
C LYS A 16 -1.30 -15.67 -14.14
N LEU A 17 -0.79 -14.67 -13.41
CA LEU A 17 0.48 -14.75 -12.69
C LEU A 17 0.40 -15.54 -11.37
N ASN A 18 -0.73 -16.20 -11.06
CA ASN A 18 -1.02 -16.73 -9.74
C ASN A 18 -1.09 -18.28 -9.62
N PRO A 19 0.00 -19.04 -9.91
CA PRO A 19 0.08 -20.46 -9.57
C PRO A 19 0.60 -20.72 -8.14
N ASP A 20 1.28 -19.75 -7.53
CA ASP A 20 1.82 -19.74 -6.16
C ASP A 20 1.54 -18.35 -5.55
N PRO A 21 0.86 -18.22 -4.39
CA PRO A 21 0.30 -16.94 -4.01
C PRO A 21 1.38 -15.90 -3.76
N PHE A 22 1.33 -14.85 -4.57
CA PHE A 22 2.07 -13.59 -4.44
C PHE A 22 3.58 -13.61 -4.78
N SER A 23 4.16 -14.73 -5.21
CA SER A 23 5.61 -14.78 -5.52
C SER A 23 6.00 -13.93 -6.74
N GLU A 24 5.22 -13.99 -7.82
CA GLU A 24 5.41 -13.12 -9.00
C GLU A 24 5.12 -11.65 -8.68
N PHE A 25 4.12 -11.39 -7.84
CA PHE A 25 3.84 -10.03 -7.35
C PHE A 25 5.00 -9.47 -6.55
N THR A 26 5.61 -10.28 -5.68
CA THR A 26 6.79 -9.89 -4.92
C THR A 26 7.95 -9.52 -5.84
N LYS A 27 8.24 -10.34 -6.86
CA LYS A 27 9.30 -10.04 -7.85
C LYS A 27 9.03 -8.72 -8.55
N PHE A 28 7.80 -8.52 -9.02
CA PHE A 28 7.40 -7.29 -9.70
C PHE A 28 7.55 -6.05 -8.78
N LEU A 29 7.00 -6.11 -7.57
CA LEU A 29 7.03 -5.00 -6.60
C LEU A 29 8.44 -4.66 -6.11
N LYS A 30 9.38 -5.62 -6.12
CA LYS A 30 10.78 -5.41 -5.71
C LYS A 30 11.71 -5.05 -6.86
N THR A 31 11.26 -5.13 -8.12
CA THR A 31 12.10 -4.80 -9.28
C THR A 31 12.20 -3.28 -9.42
N PRO A 32 13.39 -2.66 -9.43
CA PRO A 32 13.52 -1.21 -9.59
C PRO A 32 13.04 -0.73 -10.98
N LYS A 33 12.73 0.57 -11.09
CA LYS A 33 12.40 1.27 -12.36
C LYS A 33 11.15 0.82 -13.12
N LEU A 34 10.40 -0.16 -12.62
CA LEU A 34 9.07 -0.48 -13.12
C LEU A 34 8.04 0.56 -12.67
N ASP A 35 7.01 0.75 -13.48
CA ASP A 35 5.95 1.74 -13.28
C ASP A 35 5.28 1.64 -11.90
N HIS A 36 5.27 2.74 -11.16
CA HIS A 36 4.73 2.81 -9.80
C HIS A 36 3.20 2.64 -9.80
N TYR A 37 2.51 3.15 -10.81
CA TYR A 37 1.06 3.04 -10.91
C TYR A 37 0.63 1.56 -11.03
N CYS A 38 1.36 0.76 -11.82
CA CYS A 38 1.13 -0.68 -11.92
C CYS A 38 1.36 -1.42 -10.59
N ARG A 39 2.25 -0.93 -9.71
CA ARG A 39 2.53 -1.57 -8.42
C ARG A 39 1.36 -1.47 -7.44
N MET A 40 0.66 -0.34 -7.38
CA MET A 40 -0.49 -0.22 -6.46
C MET A 40 -1.60 -1.22 -6.81
N ASN A 41 -1.83 -1.45 -8.11
CA ASN A 41 -2.90 -2.32 -8.59
C ASN A 41 -2.70 -3.77 -8.15
N VAL A 42 -1.47 -4.16 -7.80
CA VAL A 42 -1.18 -5.46 -7.21
C VAL A 42 -1.83 -5.59 -5.83
N TYR A 43 -1.72 -4.57 -4.98
CA TYR A 43 -2.31 -4.60 -3.63
C TYR A 43 -3.84 -4.63 -3.68
N GLU A 44 -4.44 -3.83 -4.56
CA GLU A 44 -5.89 -3.87 -4.80
C GLU A 44 -6.35 -5.25 -5.29
N TYR A 45 -5.65 -5.81 -6.27
CA TYR A 45 -5.94 -7.15 -6.78
C TYR A 45 -5.85 -8.20 -5.67
N VAL A 46 -4.81 -8.14 -4.82
CA VAL A 46 -4.66 -9.07 -3.69
C VAL A 46 -5.82 -8.91 -2.70
N GLY A 47 -6.25 -7.68 -2.42
CA GLY A 47 -7.44 -7.41 -1.59
C GLY A 47 -8.68 -8.11 -2.13
N PHE A 48 -9.02 -7.88 -3.40
CA PHE A 48 -10.16 -8.54 -4.05
C PHE A 48 -10.01 -10.06 -4.09
N TYR A 49 -8.81 -10.55 -4.36
CA TYR A 49 -8.55 -11.98 -4.45
C TYR A 49 -8.74 -12.69 -3.11
N VAL A 50 -8.28 -12.08 -2.01
CA VAL A 50 -8.47 -12.60 -0.64
C VAL A 50 -9.93 -12.51 -0.21
N GLU A 51 -10.66 -11.44 -0.57
CA GLU A 51 -12.10 -11.34 -0.32
C GLU A 51 -12.87 -12.53 -0.92
N LYS A 52 -12.49 -12.96 -2.13
CA LYS A 52 -13.08 -14.14 -2.79
C LYS A 52 -12.50 -15.48 -2.30
N ASN A 53 -11.33 -15.47 -1.67
CA ASN A 53 -10.61 -16.65 -1.20
C ASN A 53 -10.13 -16.45 0.25
N PRO A 54 -11.03 -16.42 1.24
CA PRO A 54 -10.70 -16.03 2.63
C PRO A 54 -9.68 -16.94 3.30
N ALA A 55 -9.50 -18.17 2.81
CA ALA A 55 -8.44 -19.08 3.28
C ALA A 55 -7.01 -18.53 3.08
N LEU A 56 -6.83 -17.58 2.17
CA LEU A 56 -5.53 -16.95 1.91
C LEU A 56 -5.24 -15.76 2.83
N LYS A 57 -6.17 -15.39 3.72
CA LYS A 57 -6.04 -14.19 4.56
C LYS A 57 -4.75 -14.18 5.38
N GLU A 58 -4.41 -15.28 6.05
CA GLU A 58 -3.18 -15.37 6.84
C GLU A 58 -1.93 -15.24 5.98
N GLN A 59 -1.91 -15.88 4.81
CA GLN A 59 -0.80 -15.79 3.87
C GLN A 59 -0.65 -14.37 3.30
N ALA A 60 -1.75 -13.69 2.98
CA ALA A 60 -1.75 -12.31 2.51
C ALA A 60 -1.27 -11.34 3.61
N THR A 61 -1.66 -11.57 4.86
CA THR A 61 -1.17 -10.79 6.02
C THR A 61 0.33 -10.96 6.22
N ALA A 62 0.85 -12.19 6.09
CA ALA A 62 2.29 -12.43 6.14
C ALA A 62 3.02 -11.76 4.97
N TRP A 63 2.45 -11.85 3.78
CA TRP A 63 3.01 -11.25 2.57
C TRP A 63 3.07 -9.71 2.63
N VAL A 64 1.98 -9.06 3.05
CA VAL A 64 1.95 -7.59 3.15
C VAL A 64 2.91 -7.09 4.24
N LYS A 65 3.09 -7.85 5.33
CA LYS A 65 4.14 -7.58 6.33
C LYS A 65 5.53 -7.58 5.69
N ASP A 66 5.86 -8.60 4.91
CA ASP A 66 7.16 -8.72 4.25
C ASP A 66 7.40 -7.56 3.27
N MET A 67 6.34 -7.08 2.61
CA MET A 67 6.41 -5.91 1.73
C MET A 67 6.62 -4.60 2.50
N LEU A 68 5.87 -4.37 3.59
CA LEU A 68 6.02 -3.18 4.43
C LEU A 68 7.42 -3.10 5.06
N VAL A 69 7.94 -4.22 5.57
CA VAL A 69 9.32 -4.32 6.08
C VAL A 69 10.34 -4.03 4.97
N PHE A 70 10.09 -4.52 3.75
CA PHE A 70 10.97 -4.26 2.62
C PHE A 70 11.01 -2.77 2.22
N TYR A 71 9.91 -2.04 2.37
CA TYR A 71 9.81 -0.63 2.01
C TYR A 71 10.41 0.35 3.02
N ASP A 72 10.52 -0.05 4.29
CA ASP A 72 11.00 0.78 5.41
C ASP A 72 12.28 1.59 5.08
N ASP A 73 13.34 0.91 4.62
CA ASP A 73 14.61 1.57 4.27
C ASP A 73 14.67 2.09 2.82
N ARG A 74 13.61 1.91 2.03
CA ARG A 74 13.58 2.20 0.59
C ARG A 74 12.69 3.37 0.22
N LEU A 75 11.73 3.70 1.07
CA LEU A 75 10.81 4.80 0.84
C LEU A 75 11.56 6.13 0.73
N GLU A 76 12.58 6.36 1.55
CA GLU A 76 13.40 7.58 1.52
C GLU A 76 14.17 7.77 0.21
N THR A 77 14.61 6.67 -0.42
CA THR A 77 15.40 6.70 -1.65
C THR A 77 14.55 6.55 -2.91
N ALA A 78 13.23 6.33 -2.73
CA ALA A 78 12.30 5.92 -3.77
C ALA A 78 12.81 4.74 -4.63
N ASP A 79 13.63 3.86 -4.03
CA ASP A 79 14.15 2.68 -4.71
C ASP A 79 13.06 1.61 -4.71
N CYS A 80 12.31 1.55 -5.80
CA CYS A 80 11.26 0.57 -6.10
C CYS A 80 9.92 0.74 -5.33
N CYS A 81 9.80 1.73 -4.46
CA CYS A 81 8.52 2.18 -3.91
C CYS A 81 8.46 3.70 -3.82
N ASP A 82 7.25 4.24 -3.73
CA ASP A 82 6.98 5.62 -3.37
C ASP A 82 5.88 5.66 -2.30
N GLY A 83 5.54 6.88 -1.85
CA GLY A 83 4.50 7.08 -0.84
C GLY A 83 3.15 6.48 -1.19
N TYR A 84 2.84 6.37 -2.48
CA TYR A 84 1.57 5.89 -2.99
C TYR A 84 1.53 4.35 -3.00
N VAL A 85 2.62 3.71 -3.41
CA VAL A 85 2.77 2.24 -3.33
C VAL A 85 2.72 1.75 -1.88
N VAL A 86 3.34 2.49 -0.94
CA VAL A 86 3.28 2.15 0.49
C VAL A 86 1.89 2.35 1.06
N ALA A 87 1.19 3.43 0.66
CA ALA A 87 -0.20 3.66 1.07
C ALA A 87 -1.13 2.50 0.63
N ALA A 88 -1.02 2.04 -0.62
CA ALA A 88 -1.78 0.89 -1.10
C ALA A 88 -1.50 -0.41 -0.32
N ALA A 89 -0.26 -0.63 0.14
CA ALA A 89 0.09 -1.76 0.99
C ALA A 89 -0.54 -1.64 2.40
N ILE A 90 -0.59 -0.44 2.96
CA ILE A 90 -1.26 -0.14 4.23
C ILE A 90 -2.77 -0.37 4.09
N ASP A 91 -3.37 0.04 2.98
CA ASP A 91 -4.79 -0.18 2.68
C ASP A 91 -5.15 -1.68 2.65
N LEU A 92 -4.29 -2.49 2.03
CA LEU A 92 -4.44 -3.94 2.08
C LEU A 92 -4.35 -4.45 3.53
N ALA A 93 -3.39 -3.97 4.32
CA ALA A 93 -3.26 -4.37 5.73
C ALA A 93 -4.52 -4.01 6.55
N CYS A 94 -5.11 -2.83 6.34
CA CYS A 94 -6.38 -2.41 6.93
C CYS A 94 -7.50 -3.37 6.54
N SER A 95 -7.65 -3.67 5.24
CA SER A 95 -8.67 -4.60 4.74
C SER A 95 -8.53 -6.02 5.31
N LEU A 96 -7.30 -6.44 5.63
CA LEU A 96 -7.01 -7.72 6.26
C LEU A 96 -7.22 -7.71 7.79
N GLY A 97 -7.36 -6.54 8.43
CA GLY A 97 -7.44 -6.42 9.88
C GLY A 97 -6.13 -6.80 10.56
N ALA A 98 -5.00 -6.44 9.95
CA ALA A 98 -3.67 -6.86 10.35
C ALA A 98 -3.09 -6.02 11.51
N LYS A 99 -3.78 -5.99 12.66
CA LYS A 99 -3.40 -5.19 13.84
C LYS A 99 -1.96 -5.38 14.34
N ASP A 100 -1.38 -6.56 14.13
CA ASP A 100 0.01 -6.84 14.54
C ASP A 100 1.04 -6.05 13.71
N LEU A 101 0.61 -5.42 12.61
CA LEU A 101 1.45 -4.59 11.74
C LEU A 101 1.46 -3.11 12.15
N ILE A 102 0.68 -2.70 13.17
CA ILE A 102 0.66 -1.32 13.68
C ILE A 102 2.08 -0.76 13.92
N PRO A 103 3.03 -1.49 14.54
CA PRO A 103 4.37 -0.93 14.79
C PRO A 103 5.13 -0.53 13.51
N ILE A 104 5.14 -1.38 12.48
CA ILE A 104 5.85 -1.09 11.22
C ILE A 104 5.11 -0.02 10.40
N ILE A 105 3.78 -0.04 10.41
CA ILE A 105 2.96 0.97 9.72
C ILE A 105 3.14 2.35 10.35
N ASN A 106 3.15 2.44 11.69
CA ASN A 106 3.45 3.70 12.37
C ASN A 106 4.85 4.22 12.03
N LYS A 107 5.85 3.33 11.98
CA LYS A 107 7.20 3.73 11.56
C LYS A 107 7.20 4.34 10.16
N LEU A 108 6.53 3.71 9.20
CA LEU A 108 6.40 4.21 7.83
C LEU A 108 5.63 5.54 7.76
N LEU A 109 4.51 5.67 8.48
CA LEU A 109 3.73 6.91 8.51
C LEU A 109 4.50 8.08 9.13
N CYS A 110 5.36 7.82 10.13
CA CYS A 110 6.24 8.81 10.74
C CYS A 110 7.35 9.33 9.80
N THR A 111 7.57 8.72 8.63
CA THR A 111 8.47 9.29 7.62
C THR A 111 7.86 10.51 6.92
N TYR A 112 6.54 10.70 7.01
CA TYR A 112 5.77 11.70 6.24
C TYR A 112 5.87 11.56 4.71
N LEU A 113 6.50 10.48 4.21
CA LEU A 113 6.62 10.18 2.79
C LEU A 113 5.44 9.38 2.25
N VAL A 114 4.70 8.69 3.12
CA VAL A 114 3.49 7.92 2.77
C VAL A 114 2.36 8.86 2.38
N ASP A 115 1.61 8.50 1.33
CA ASP A 115 0.50 9.31 0.87
C ASP A 115 -0.75 9.15 1.75
N PHE A 116 -0.92 10.06 2.70
CA PHE A 116 -2.07 10.08 3.59
C PHE A 116 -3.40 10.36 2.87
N SER A 117 -3.39 10.95 1.67
CA SER A 117 -4.63 11.16 0.92
C SER A 117 -5.20 9.85 0.38
N ASP A 118 -4.36 8.83 0.28
CA ASP A 118 -4.73 7.49 -0.18
C ASP A 118 -5.08 6.57 0.99
N CYS A 119 -4.16 6.41 1.96
CA CYS A 119 -4.37 5.47 3.08
C CYS A 119 -5.10 6.07 4.30
N GLY A 120 -5.31 7.39 4.33
CA GLY A 120 -5.87 8.10 5.47
C GLY A 120 -4.84 8.48 6.53
N LEU A 121 -5.33 9.15 7.58
CA LEU A 121 -4.49 9.60 8.70
C LEU A 121 -4.14 8.44 9.64
N THR A 122 -3.06 8.57 10.41
CA THR A 122 -2.57 7.50 11.31
C THR A 122 -3.66 6.93 12.23
N ALA A 123 -4.52 7.77 12.80
CA ALA A 123 -5.60 7.30 13.67
C ALA A 123 -6.62 6.42 12.92
N GLU A 124 -6.95 6.80 11.68
CA GLU A 124 -7.88 6.07 10.81
C GLU A 124 -7.27 4.76 10.33
N VAL A 125 -5.99 4.77 9.96
CA VAL A 125 -5.23 3.58 9.61
C VAL A 125 -5.22 2.60 10.78
N VAL A 126 -4.91 3.07 11.99
CA VAL A 126 -4.92 2.23 13.20
C VAL A 126 -6.32 1.69 13.47
N GLU A 127 -7.38 2.50 13.35
CA GLU A 127 -8.75 2.01 13.50
C GLU A 127 -9.11 0.97 12.43
N GLY A 128 -8.74 1.21 11.17
CA GLY A 128 -8.97 0.30 10.05
C GLY A 128 -8.29 -1.06 10.25
N LEU A 129 -7.05 -1.06 10.75
CA LEU A 129 -6.33 -2.28 11.12
C LEU A 129 -7.01 -3.08 12.24
N HIS A 130 -7.70 -2.42 13.18
CA HIS A 130 -8.47 -3.11 14.21
C HIS A 130 -9.78 -3.66 13.68
N ARG A 131 -10.45 -2.93 12.80
CA ARG A 131 -11.79 -3.29 12.27
C ARG A 131 -11.73 -4.27 11.12
N GLY A 132 -10.62 -4.33 10.39
CA GLY A 132 -10.56 -5.08 9.13
C GLY A 132 -11.28 -4.35 7.99
N GLU A 133 -11.31 -3.02 8.04
CA GLU A 133 -12.10 -2.18 7.14
C GLU A 133 -11.27 -0.98 6.69
N LEU A 134 -11.46 -0.56 5.45
CA LEU A 134 -10.93 0.70 4.94
C LEU A 134 -11.84 1.84 5.36
N LEU A 135 -11.33 2.71 6.24
CA LEU A 135 -12.01 3.90 6.70
C LEU A 135 -11.54 5.08 5.87
N ARG A 136 -11.98 5.16 4.61
CA ARG A 136 -11.57 6.24 3.71
C ARG A 136 -12.40 7.51 3.95
N GLN A 137 -11.73 8.61 4.21
CA GLN A 137 -12.26 9.95 3.94
C GLN A 137 -11.61 10.48 2.66
N GLU A 138 -12.37 11.22 1.86
CA GLU A 138 -11.78 11.95 0.72
C GLU A 138 -11.01 13.15 1.27
N TYR A 139 -9.69 13.04 1.27
CA TYR A 139 -8.81 14.16 1.59
C TYR A 139 -8.51 14.95 0.32
N ALA A 140 -8.76 16.26 0.36
CA ALA A 140 -8.24 17.15 -0.65
C ALA A 140 -6.70 17.17 -0.55
N LEU A 141 -6.01 16.75 -1.60
CA LEU A 141 -4.57 16.87 -1.66
C LEU A 141 -4.19 18.34 -1.93
N ASP A 142 -3.85 19.07 -0.86
CA ASP A 142 -3.27 20.41 -0.99
C ASP A 142 -1.74 20.30 -1.18
N LEU A 143 -1.29 20.63 -2.39
CA LEU A 143 0.12 20.59 -2.76
C LEU A 143 0.97 21.59 -1.94
N TYR A 144 0.41 22.74 -1.58
CA TYR A 144 1.13 23.75 -0.79
C TYR A 144 1.30 23.29 0.65
N GLU A 145 0.25 22.70 1.23
CA GLU A 145 0.34 22.12 2.57
C GLU A 145 1.41 21.02 2.63
N ARG A 146 1.44 20.15 1.60
CA ARG A 146 2.48 19.10 1.49
C ARG A 146 3.87 19.69 1.34
N TYR A 147 4.04 20.73 0.53
CA TYR A 147 5.32 21.45 0.38
C TYR A 147 5.79 22.05 1.71
N HIS A 148 4.92 22.74 2.45
CA HIS A 148 5.27 23.36 3.72
C HIS A 148 5.67 22.35 4.80
N ARG A 149 4.98 21.19 4.89
CA ARG A 149 5.38 20.11 5.81
C ARG A 149 6.77 19.57 5.50
N LEU A 150 7.10 19.37 4.22
CA LEU A 150 8.43 18.90 3.81
C LEU A 150 9.54 19.91 4.18
N GLU A 151 9.27 21.21 4.03
CA GLU A 151 10.22 22.27 4.44
C GLU A 151 10.44 22.29 5.96
N GLU A 152 9.38 22.17 6.78
CA GLU A 152 9.48 22.16 8.24
C GLU A 152 10.31 20.98 8.78
N ASP A 153 10.18 19.80 8.17
CA ASP A 153 10.91 18.60 8.58
C ASP A 153 12.36 18.59 8.06
N SER A 154 12.63 19.16 6.88
CA SER A 154 14.00 19.29 6.37
C SER A 154 14.89 20.23 7.19
N ASN A 155 14.27 21.08 8.01
CA ASN A 155 14.93 22.07 8.87
C ASN A 155 15.06 21.60 10.34
N ARG A 156 14.72 20.34 10.65
CA ARG A 156 14.90 19.70 11.97
C ARG A 156 16.11 18.75 11.98
#